data_AF-A0A2E1WJS3-F1
#
_entry.id   AF-A0A2E1WJS3-F1
#
_cell.length_a   1.000
_cell.length_b   1.000
_cell.length_c   1.000
_cell.angle_alpha   90.00
_cell.angle_beta   90.00
_cell.angle_gamma   90.00
#
_symmetry.space_group_name_H-M   'P 1'
#
loop_
_entity.id
_entity.type
_entity.pdbx_description
1 polymer ?
#
loop_
_entity_poly.entity_id
_entity_poly.type
_entity_poly.pdbx_seq_one_letter_code
_entity_poly.pdbx_strand_id
1 'polypeptide(L)'
;MTSYAGPKEVDFHFDVMCPWAYQTSLWMRDVRDQLDLKVNWKFFSLEEINLREGKKHPWEREWSYGWSMMRIGVILRRMDMSLLDDWYALAGRALHVDGNRPHNPDVAKHLLEQIGADPSIVEQSIDDESTHSEIKVEHDRVVETGGFGVPTLFFPDGQAFFGPVLLDPPKGDAALRLWNAVTAWLEFPHLYEMQRPKQPTDEQAIYETFKPYLEARDWVSINRGKVVGFDPKD
;
A
#
# COMPACT_ATOMS: atom_id res chain seq x y z
N MET A 1 13.02 34.01 -5.83
CA MET A 1 12.21 32.88 -5.35
C MET A 1 11.93 32.00 -6.56
N THR A 2 12.75 31.00 -6.80
CA THR A 2 12.43 29.95 -7.76
C THR A 2 11.32 29.11 -7.14
N SER A 3 10.09 29.25 -7.64
CA SER A 3 8.97 28.43 -7.20
C SER A 3 9.25 27.00 -7.64
N TYR A 4 9.55 26.13 -6.67
CA TYR A 4 9.55 24.69 -6.92
C TYR A 4 8.16 24.28 -7.40
N ALA A 5 8.07 23.80 -8.63
CA ALA A 5 6.86 23.18 -9.15
C ALA A 5 6.93 21.71 -8.78
N GLY A 6 6.15 21.31 -7.77
CA GLY A 6 6.08 19.93 -7.34
C GLY A 6 5.62 18.99 -8.46
N PRO A 7 5.92 17.68 -8.34
CA PRO A 7 5.57 16.71 -9.36
C PRO A 7 4.06 16.71 -9.62
N LYS A 8 3.70 16.45 -10.88
CA LYS A 8 2.30 16.32 -11.33
C LYS A 8 1.83 14.87 -11.43
N GLU A 9 2.74 13.94 -11.22
CA GLU A 9 2.48 12.51 -11.26
C GLU A 9 3.34 11.80 -10.22
N VAL A 10 2.79 10.75 -9.61
CA VAL A 10 3.50 9.87 -8.69
C VAL A 10 2.97 8.43 -8.83
N ASP A 11 3.90 7.48 -8.86
CA ASP A 11 3.62 6.06 -8.76
C ASP A 11 3.64 5.65 -7.29
N PHE A 12 2.50 5.27 -6.74
CA PHE A 12 2.35 4.85 -5.34
C PHE A 12 2.30 3.32 -5.26
N HIS A 13 3.37 2.70 -4.77
CA HIS A 13 3.40 1.26 -4.53
C HIS A 13 2.74 0.92 -3.20
N PHE A 14 1.81 -0.04 -3.23
CA PHE A 14 1.05 -0.47 -2.07
C PHE A 14 0.85 -1.99 -2.02
N ASP A 15 0.50 -2.45 -0.82
CA ASP A 15 -0.08 -3.74 -0.53
C ASP A 15 -1.32 -3.47 0.34
N VAL A 16 -2.48 -4.04 -0.01
CA VAL A 16 -3.69 -3.88 0.81
C VAL A 16 -3.47 -4.39 2.23
N MET A 17 -2.51 -5.30 2.43
CA MET A 17 -2.19 -5.91 3.71
C MET A 17 -1.37 -5.00 4.63
N CYS A 18 -0.85 -3.88 4.11
CA CYS A 18 -0.01 -2.97 4.87
C CYS A 18 -0.84 -1.87 5.55
N PRO A 19 -0.95 -1.84 6.89
CA PRO A 19 -1.69 -0.78 7.57
C PRO A 19 -1.04 0.60 7.39
N TRP A 20 0.29 0.66 7.27
CA TRP A 20 1.03 1.91 7.02
C TRP A 20 0.79 2.47 5.62
N ALA A 21 0.75 1.60 4.60
CA ALA A 21 0.45 2.01 3.23
C ALA A 21 -1.00 2.50 3.13
N TYR A 22 -1.94 1.85 3.84
CA TYR A 22 -3.33 2.28 3.92
C TYR A 22 -3.44 3.70 4.49
N GLN A 23 -2.85 3.98 5.66
CA GLN A 23 -2.87 5.33 6.24
C GLN A 23 -2.28 6.37 5.28
N THR A 24 -1.16 6.03 4.65
CA THR A 24 -0.49 6.93 3.70
C THR A 24 -1.31 7.14 2.43
N SER A 25 -2.11 6.15 2.01
CA SER A 25 -3.02 6.28 0.88
C SER A 25 -4.17 7.25 1.16
N LEU A 26 -4.62 7.39 2.41
CA LEU A 26 -5.64 8.39 2.78
C LEU A 26 -5.09 9.79 2.59
N TRP A 27 -3.85 10.03 3.05
CA TRP A 27 -3.14 11.29 2.80
C TRP A 27 -2.91 11.53 1.30
N MET A 28 -2.48 10.51 0.55
CA MET A 28 -2.22 10.65 -0.89
C MET A 28 -3.49 11.03 -1.67
N ARG A 29 -4.66 10.48 -1.33
CA ARG A 29 -5.94 10.86 -1.96
C ARG A 29 -6.31 12.31 -1.66
N ASP A 30 -6.12 12.77 -0.42
CA ASP A 30 -6.36 14.17 -0.04
C ASP A 30 -5.44 15.14 -0.82
N VAL A 31 -4.16 14.78 -1.00
CA VAL A 31 -3.21 15.53 -1.84
C VAL A 31 -3.62 15.51 -3.31
N ARG A 32 -4.01 14.33 -3.82
CA ARG A 32 -4.44 14.13 -5.20
C ARG A 32 -5.57 15.07 -5.56
N ASP A 33 -6.62 15.07 -4.75
CA ASP A 33 -7.84 15.83 -5.02
C ASP A 33 -7.59 17.34 -4.95
N GLN A 34 -6.68 17.81 -4.08
CA GLN A 34 -6.33 19.22 -3.96
C GLN A 34 -5.42 19.75 -5.07
N LEU A 35 -4.55 18.90 -5.63
CA LEU A 35 -3.53 19.32 -6.60
C LEU A 35 -3.83 18.90 -8.03
N ASP A 36 -4.92 18.14 -8.25
CA ASP A 36 -5.18 17.44 -9.51
C ASP A 36 -3.95 16.58 -9.89
N LEU A 37 -3.40 15.87 -8.90
CA LEU A 37 -2.21 15.04 -9.08
C LEU A 37 -2.60 13.74 -9.79
N LYS A 38 -1.81 13.30 -10.76
CA LYS A 38 -1.96 11.94 -11.29
C LYS A 38 -1.31 10.94 -10.35
N VAL A 39 -2.11 10.14 -9.65
CA VAL A 39 -1.63 9.04 -8.80
C VAL A 39 -1.83 7.72 -9.55
N ASN A 40 -0.75 7.01 -9.84
CA ASN A 40 -0.83 5.65 -10.36
C ASN A 40 -0.62 4.67 -9.21
N TRP A 41 -1.61 3.84 -8.93
CA TRP A 41 -1.49 2.78 -7.93
C TRP A 41 -0.71 1.60 -8.51
N LYS A 42 0.34 1.19 -7.79
CA LYS A 42 1.29 0.13 -8.19
C LYS A 42 1.37 -0.95 -7.12
N PHE A 43 1.63 -2.18 -7.52
CA PHE A 43 1.64 -3.31 -6.60
C PHE A 43 3.03 -3.57 -6.02
N PHE A 44 3.08 -3.96 -4.75
CA PHE A 44 4.26 -4.51 -4.11
C PHE A 44 3.87 -5.56 -3.09
N SER A 45 4.34 -6.79 -3.26
CA SER A 45 3.99 -7.92 -2.38
C SER A 45 4.80 -7.97 -1.09
N LEU A 46 4.12 -7.78 0.05
CA LEU A 46 4.71 -8.07 1.36
C LEU A 46 4.90 -9.57 1.60
N GLU A 47 4.07 -10.42 0.99
CA GLU A 47 4.23 -11.88 1.09
C GLU A 47 5.50 -12.36 0.39
N GLU A 48 5.86 -11.73 -0.73
CA GLU A 48 7.05 -12.09 -1.51
C GLU A 48 8.33 -11.54 -0.88
N ILE A 49 8.38 -10.24 -0.53
CA ILE A 49 9.61 -9.65 0.05
C ILE A 49 9.99 -10.30 1.39
N ASN A 50 9.00 -10.82 2.12
CA ASN A 50 9.19 -11.48 3.40
C ASN A 50 9.12 -13.01 3.31
N LEU A 51 9.21 -13.58 2.10
CA LEU A 51 9.16 -15.02 1.91
C LEU A 51 10.31 -15.69 2.67
N ARG A 52 9.98 -16.75 3.42
CA ARG A 52 10.96 -17.56 4.14
C ARG A 52 11.40 -18.73 3.28
N GLU A 53 12.66 -19.15 3.45
CA GLU A 53 13.22 -20.32 2.79
C GLU A 53 12.32 -21.56 2.97
N GLY A 54 12.08 -22.29 1.88
CA GLY A 54 11.24 -23.49 1.86
C GLY A 54 9.72 -23.24 1.92
N LYS A 55 9.25 -21.99 1.83
CA LYS A 55 7.82 -21.67 1.68
C LYS A 55 7.48 -21.42 0.21
N LYS A 56 6.22 -21.72 -0.14
CA LYS A 56 5.67 -21.44 -1.48
C LYS A 56 5.58 -19.94 -1.71
N HIS A 57 6.04 -19.49 -2.87
CA HIS A 57 5.78 -18.14 -3.35
C HIS A 57 4.27 -17.87 -3.41
N PRO A 58 3.81 -16.62 -3.28
CA PRO A 58 2.39 -16.31 -3.24
C PRO A 58 1.65 -16.66 -4.55
N TRP A 59 2.33 -16.68 -5.71
CA TRP A 59 1.73 -17.13 -6.97
C TRP A 59 1.66 -18.66 -7.13
N GLU A 60 2.30 -19.43 -6.27
CA GLU A 60 2.24 -20.92 -6.31
C GLU A 60 1.06 -21.47 -5.47
N ARG A 61 0.26 -20.58 -4.88
CA ARG A 61 -0.86 -20.92 -4.01
C ARG A 61 -2.15 -20.66 -4.77
N GLU A 62 -3.16 -21.52 -4.55
CA GLU A 62 -4.50 -21.34 -5.13
C GLU A 62 -5.10 -19.98 -4.72
N TRP A 63 -4.83 -19.56 -3.49
CA TRP A 63 -5.23 -18.27 -2.98
C TRP A 63 -4.19 -17.76 -1.97
N SER A 64 -3.83 -16.48 -2.10
CA SER A 64 -2.85 -15.79 -1.25
C SER A 64 -3.48 -14.52 -0.69
N TYR A 65 -3.05 -14.12 0.50
CA TYR A 65 -3.78 -13.07 1.21
C TYR A 65 -3.65 -11.70 0.56
N GLY A 66 -2.43 -11.24 0.29
CA GLY A 66 -2.19 -9.96 -0.41
C GLY A 66 -2.13 -10.15 -1.92
N TRP A 67 -1.48 -11.22 -2.39
CA TRP A 67 -1.25 -11.41 -3.82
C TRP A 67 -2.55 -11.62 -4.61
N SER A 68 -3.53 -12.38 -4.10
CA SER A 68 -4.82 -12.52 -4.79
C SER A 68 -5.57 -11.19 -4.88
N MET A 69 -5.48 -10.33 -3.86
CA MET A 69 -6.08 -8.99 -3.90
C MET A 69 -5.41 -8.08 -4.94
N MET A 70 -4.10 -8.25 -5.17
CA MET A 70 -3.39 -7.56 -6.24
C MET A 70 -3.83 -8.07 -7.62
N ARG A 71 -4.07 -9.38 -7.78
CA ARG A 71 -4.59 -9.94 -9.05
C ARG A 71 -5.96 -9.36 -9.41
N ILE A 72 -6.87 -9.25 -8.43
CA ILE A 72 -8.15 -8.52 -8.60
C ILE A 72 -7.88 -7.07 -9.05
N GLY A 73 -6.95 -6.40 -8.37
CA GLY A 73 -6.54 -5.04 -8.73
C GLY A 73 -5.98 -4.89 -10.14
N VAL A 74 -5.24 -5.89 -10.65
CA VAL A 74 -4.75 -5.91 -12.04
C VAL A 74 -5.92 -5.94 -13.03
N ILE A 75 -6.94 -6.78 -12.79
CA ILE A 75 -8.12 -6.81 -13.66
C ILE A 75 -8.83 -5.46 -13.65
N LEU A 76 -9.04 -4.87 -12.46
CA LEU A 76 -9.69 -3.57 -12.30
C LEU A 76 -8.94 -2.44 -13.01
N ARG A 77 -7.62 -2.31 -12.83
CA ARG A 77 -6.85 -1.23 -13.46
C ARG A 77 -6.77 -1.32 -14.99
N ARG A 78 -6.93 -2.52 -15.55
CA ARG A 78 -7.00 -2.71 -17.01
C ARG A 78 -8.30 -2.15 -17.59
N MET A 79 -9.36 -2.07 -16.78
CA MET A 79 -10.60 -1.40 -17.13
C MET A 79 -10.48 0.11 -16.88
N ASP A 80 -10.13 0.51 -15.66
CA ASP A 80 -9.89 1.90 -15.29
C ASP A 80 -9.04 1.97 -14.01
N MET A 81 -8.07 2.87 -13.96
CA MET A 81 -7.28 3.13 -12.75
C MET A 81 -8.17 3.62 -11.58
N SER A 82 -9.30 4.27 -11.86
CA SER A 82 -10.26 4.68 -10.83
C SER A 82 -10.86 3.47 -10.09
N LEU A 83 -11.12 2.35 -10.78
CA LEU A 83 -11.61 1.12 -10.17
C LEU A 83 -10.57 0.47 -9.25
N LEU A 84 -9.29 0.57 -9.59
CA LEU A 84 -8.21 0.14 -8.67
C LEU A 84 -8.14 1.06 -7.44
N ASP A 85 -8.33 2.37 -7.61
CA ASP A 85 -8.40 3.30 -6.49
C ASP A 85 -9.54 2.95 -5.53
N ASP A 86 -10.74 2.74 -6.06
CA ASP A 86 -11.95 2.40 -5.30
C ASP A 86 -11.79 1.04 -4.59
N TRP A 87 -11.26 0.04 -5.29
CA TRP A 87 -10.94 -1.26 -4.69
C TRP A 87 -9.94 -1.14 -3.55
N TYR A 88 -8.85 -0.40 -3.75
CA TYR A 88 -7.87 -0.22 -2.69
C TYR A 88 -8.46 0.53 -1.49
N ALA A 89 -9.23 1.60 -1.75
CA ALA A 89 -9.87 2.37 -0.69
C ALA A 89 -10.83 1.50 0.14
N LEU A 90 -11.72 0.76 -0.54
CA LEU A 90 -12.75 -0.01 0.12
C LEU A 90 -12.18 -1.26 0.80
N ALA A 91 -11.33 -2.03 0.13
CA ALA A 91 -10.69 -3.21 0.72
C ALA A 91 -9.74 -2.85 1.86
N GLY A 92 -9.01 -1.74 1.72
CA GLY A 92 -8.19 -1.18 2.79
C GLY A 92 -9.02 -0.79 4.01
N ARG A 93 -10.14 -0.08 3.81
CA ARG A 93 -11.06 0.26 4.92
C ARG A 93 -11.63 -0.97 5.58
N ALA A 94 -12.08 -1.95 4.79
CA ALA A 94 -12.62 -3.20 5.29
C ALA A 94 -11.62 -3.91 6.22
N LEU A 95 -10.35 -4.01 5.82
CA LEU A 95 -9.32 -4.67 6.62
C LEU A 95 -8.86 -3.84 7.83
N HIS A 96 -8.54 -2.57 7.61
CA HIS A 96 -7.78 -1.78 8.59
C HIS A 96 -8.65 -0.98 9.56
N VAL A 97 -9.92 -0.76 9.22
CA VAL A 97 -10.86 0.03 10.02
C VAL A 97 -12.00 -0.85 10.53
N ASP A 98 -12.64 -1.59 9.63
CA ASP A 98 -13.87 -2.32 9.94
C ASP A 98 -13.61 -3.73 10.51
N GLY A 99 -12.36 -4.22 10.46
CA GLY A 99 -11.99 -5.55 10.97
C GLY A 99 -12.50 -6.72 10.12
N ASN A 100 -12.85 -6.46 8.86
CA ASN A 100 -13.27 -7.46 7.88
C ASN A 100 -12.07 -8.11 7.18
N ARG A 101 -12.31 -9.21 6.47
CA ARG A 101 -11.28 -10.03 5.83
C ARG A 101 -11.41 -9.97 4.30
N PRO A 102 -10.97 -8.90 3.62
CA PRO A 102 -11.10 -8.79 2.16
C PRO A 102 -10.22 -9.80 1.41
N HIS A 103 -9.28 -10.45 2.10
CA HIS A 103 -8.55 -11.61 1.60
C HIS A 103 -9.37 -12.91 1.64
N ASN A 104 -10.63 -12.90 2.09
CA ASN A 104 -11.57 -13.98 1.84
C ASN A 104 -12.27 -13.74 0.49
N PRO A 105 -12.29 -14.72 -0.45
CA PRO A 105 -12.91 -14.57 -1.76
C PRO A 105 -14.36 -14.06 -1.73
N ASP A 106 -15.18 -14.52 -0.78
CA ASP A 106 -16.59 -14.11 -0.70
C ASP A 106 -16.72 -12.65 -0.23
N VAL A 107 -15.83 -12.22 0.68
CA VAL A 107 -15.76 -10.81 1.09
C VAL A 107 -15.25 -9.96 -0.07
N ALA A 108 -14.23 -10.42 -0.80
CA ALA A 108 -13.73 -9.71 -1.98
C ALA A 108 -14.82 -9.50 -3.04
N LYS A 109 -15.62 -10.54 -3.33
CA LYS A 109 -16.80 -10.45 -4.21
C LYS A 109 -17.79 -9.39 -3.73
N HIS A 110 -18.14 -9.43 -2.46
CA HIS A 110 -19.07 -8.46 -1.89
C HIS A 110 -18.56 -7.01 -1.99
N LEU A 111 -17.25 -6.79 -1.79
CA LEU A 111 -16.65 -5.47 -1.93
C LEU A 111 -16.61 -5.00 -3.40
N LEU A 112 -16.43 -5.90 -4.37
CA LEU A 112 -16.54 -5.57 -5.80
C LEU A 112 -17.95 -5.06 -6.14
N GLU A 113 -19.01 -5.69 -5.61
CA GLU A 113 -20.39 -5.23 -5.83
C GLU A 113 -20.61 -3.80 -5.32
N GLN A 114 -20.02 -3.46 -4.17
CA GLN A 114 -20.17 -2.12 -3.57
C GLN A 114 -19.54 -1.01 -4.41
N ILE A 115 -18.50 -1.31 -5.19
CA ILE A 115 -17.90 -0.36 -6.15
C ILE A 115 -18.51 -0.50 -7.56
N GLY A 116 -19.58 -1.27 -7.72
CA GLY A 116 -20.27 -1.48 -8.99
C GLY A 116 -19.50 -2.39 -9.97
N ALA A 117 -18.49 -3.11 -9.51
CA ALA A 117 -17.72 -4.05 -10.31
C ALA A 117 -18.35 -5.45 -10.30
N ASP A 118 -18.08 -6.25 -11.34
CA ASP A 118 -18.56 -7.63 -11.44
C ASP A 118 -17.83 -8.53 -10.44
N PRO A 119 -18.54 -9.24 -9.53
CA PRO A 119 -17.94 -10.19 -8.60
C PRO A 119 -17.11 -11.28 -9.26
N SER A 120 -17.44 -11.65 -10.51
CA SER A 120 -16.71 -12.68 -11.27
C SER A 120 -15.26 -12.29 -11.57
N ILE A 121 -14.87 -11.03 -11.34
CA ILE A 121 -13.48 -10.57 -11.41
C ILE A 121 -12.58 -11.38 -10.47
N VAL A 122 -13.10 -11.90 -9.35
CA VAL A 122 -12.33 -12.79 -8.48
C VAL A 122 -11.86 -14.02 -9.25
N GLU A 123 -12.76 -14.75 -9.89
CA GLU A 123 -12.42 -15.90 -10.73
C GLU A 123 -11.55 -15.49 -11.93
N GLN A 124 -11.92 -14.43 -12.65
CA GLN A 124 -11.14 -13.93 -13.80
C GLN A 124 -9.68 -13.64 -13.42
N SER A 125 -9.46 -13.07 -12.23
CA SER A 125 -8.12 -12.75 -11.75
C SER A 125 -7.26 -13.98 -11.49
N ILE A 126 -7.88 -15.10 -11.09
CA ILE A 126 -7.21 -16.38 -10.81
C ILE A 126 -6.94 -17.14 -12.11
N ASP A 127 -7.88 -17.13 -13.05
CA ASP A 127 -7.72 -17.80 -14.35
C ASP A 127 -6.71 -17.09 -15.25
N ASP A 128 -6.48 -15.79 -15.04
CA ASP A 128 -5.51 -15.02 -15.80
C ASP A 128 -4.12 -15.01 -15.15
N GLU A 129 -3.25 -15.90 -15.64
CA GLU A 129 -1.84 -16.02 -15.26
C GLU A 129 -1.00 -14.76 -15.56
N SER A 130 -1.41 -13.93 -16.53
CA SER A 130 -0.66 -12.71 -16.87
C SER A 130 -0.72 -11.65 -15.77
N THR A 131 -1.69 -11.75 -14.84
CA THR A 131 -1.72 -10.91 -13.65
C THR A 131 -0.45 -11.06 -12.80
N HIS A 132 0.17 -12.24 -12.81
CA HIS A 132 1.40 -12.49 -12.07
C HIS A 132 2.61 -11.71 -12.59
N SER A 133 2.78 -11.63 -13.91
CA SER A 133 3.92 -10.92 -14.49
C SER A 133 3.81 -9.42 -14.25
N GLU A 134 2.61 -8.86 -14.33
CA GLU A 134 2.36 -7.45 -14.02
C GLU A 134 2.72 -7.08 -12.57
N ILE A 135 2.29 -7.90 -11.60
CA ILE A 135 2.61 -7.68 -10.19
C ILE A 135 4.12 -7.82 -9.95
N LYS A 136 4.76 -8.85 -10.55
CA LYS A 136 6.21 -9.06 -10.42
C LYS A 136 7.01 -7.88 -10.95
N VAL A 137 6.69 -7.35 -12.13
CA VAL A 137 7.39 -6.19 -12.70
C VAL A 137 7.35 -4.99 -11.76
N GLU A 138 6.21 -4.71 -11.13
CA GLU A 138 6.07 -3.58 -10.20
C GLU A 138 6.74 -3.84 -8.85
N HIS A 139 6.67 -5.08 -8.36
CA HIS A 139 7.39 -5.51 -7.17
C HIS A 139 8.91 -5.41 -7.35
N ASP A 140 9.43 -5.99 -8.44
CA ASP A 140 10.85 -6.05 -8.76
C ASP A 140 11.43 -4.65 -8.94
N ARG A 141 10.68 -3.72 -9.55
CA ARG A 141 11.07 -2.31 -9.64
C ARG A 141 11.40 -1.70 -8.27
N VAL A 142 10.62 -2.00 -7.23
CA VAL A 142 10.91 -1.54 -5.86
C VAL A 142 12.17 -2.24 -5.33
N VAL A 143 12.27 -3.56 -5.49
CA VAL A 143 13.40 -4.37 -4.99
C VAL A 143 14.73 -3.95 -5.62
N GLU A 144 14.75 -3.67 -6.92
CA GLU A 144 15.93 -3.21 -7.67
C GLU A 144 16.47 -1.88 -7.17
N THR A 145 15.64 -1.04 -6.53
CA THR A 145 16.09 0.20 -5.87
C THR A 145 16.61 -0.03 -4.44
N GLY A 146 16.67 -1.28 -3.98
CA GLY A 146 16.94 -1.63 -2.59
C GLY A 146 15.74 -1.43 -1.66
N GLY A 147 14.56 -1.15 -2.22
CA GLY A 147 13.31 -1.02 -1.47
C GLY A 147 12.87 -2.34 -0.86
N PHE A 148 12.27 -2.27 0.33
CA PHE A 148 11.93 -3.44 1.14
C PHE A 148 10.48 -3.44 1.63
N GLY A 149 9.67 -2.48 1.21
CA GLY A 149 8.34 -2.29 1.78
C GLY A 149 7.51 -1.22 1.10
N VAL A 150 6.34 -0.99 1.70
CA VAL A 150 5.36 0.02 1.27
C VAL A 150 4.92 0.88 2.46
N PRO A 151 4.49 2.12 2.22
CA PRO A 151 4.36 2.78 0.92
C PRO A 151 5.72 3.15 0.30
N THR A 152 5.83 3.02 -1.03
CA THR A 152 7.00 3.49 -1.78
C THR A 152 6.53 4.33 -2.96
N LEU A 153 7.06 5.55 -3.08
CA LEU A 153 6.72 6.52 -4.11
C LEU A 153 7.81 6.54 -5.17
N PHE A 154 7.43 6.52 -6.45
CA PHE A 154 8.31 6.79 -7.57
C PHE A 154 7.87 8.05 -8.30
N PHE A 155 8.83 8.87 -8.69
CA PHE A 155 8.61 10.13 -9.38
C PHE A 155 9.06 10.06 -10.85
N PRO A 156 8.55 10.95 -11.73
CA PRO A 156 8.85 10.89 -13.17
C PRO A 156 10.33 11.01 -13.55
N ASP A 157 11.15 11.60 -12.68
CA ASP A 157 12.60 11.72 -12.85
C ASP A 157 13.37 10.45 -12.43
N GLY A 158 12.66 9.40 -12.03
CA GLY A 158 13.23 8.12 -11.62
C GLY A 158 13.62 8.05 -10.13
N GLN A 159 13.48 9.14 -9.38
CA GLN A 159 13.71 9.11 -7.93
C GLN A 159 12.63 8.30 -7.22
N ALA A 160 13.01 7.63 -6.13
CA ALA A 160 12.12 6.82 -5.32
C ALA A 160 12.29 7.11 -3.83
N PHE A 161 11.18 7.22 -3.09
CA PHE A 161 11.17 7.41 -1.64
C PHE A 161 10.35 6.31 -0.97
N PHE A 162 10.92 5.67 0.06
CA PHE A 162 10.16 4.87 1.00
C PHE A 162 9.43 5.80 2.00
N GLY A 163 8.13 5.62 2.15
CA GLY A 163 7.28 6.49 2.98
C GLY A 163 6.52 7.57 2.18
N PRO A 164 6.00 8.60 2.86
CA PRO A 164 6.06 8.79 4.31
C PRO A 164 5.27 7.69 5.05
N VAL A 165 5.76 7.26 6.21
CA VAL A 165 5.09 6.24 7.04
C VAL A 165 4.23 6.96 8.08
N LEU A 166 2.91 6.88 7.96
CA LEU A 166 1.95 7.66 8.74
C LEU A 166 1.05 6.77 9.62
N LEU A 167 0.77 7.22 10.85
CA LEU A 167 -0.22 6.58 11.72
C LEU A 167 -1.58 7.31 11.68
N ASP A 168 -1.52 8.64 11.77
CA ASP A 168 -2.66 9.56 11.68
C ASP A 168 -2.41 10.53 10.50
N PRO A 169 -2.92 10.23 9.29
CA PRO A 169 -2.62 11.01 8.11
C PRO A 169 -3.28 12.40 8.18
N PRO A 170 -2.52 13.49 7.95
CA PRO A 170 -3.07 14.84 7.93
C PRO A 170 -4.03 15.04 6.74
N LYS A 171 -4.89 16.06 6.84
CA LYS A 171 -5.87 16.46 5.79
C LYS A 171 -5.79 17.95 5.47
N GLY A 172 -6.34 18.35 4.33
CA GLY A 172 -6.40 19.74 3.87
C GLY A 172 -5.01 20.39 3.78
N ASP A 173 -4.89 21.65 4.23
CA ASP A 173 -3.62 22.39 4.19
C ASP A 173 -2.45 21.63 4.86
N ALA A 174 -2.72 20.82 5.88
CA ALA A 174 -1.69 20.03 6.54
C ALA A 174 -1.17 18.89 5.66
N ALA A 175 -2.04 18.26 4.85
CA ALA A 175 -1.63 17.26 3.87
C ALA A 175 -0.75 17.88 2.78
N LEU A 176 -1.09 19.08 2.29
CA LEU A 176 -0.27 19.80 1.31
C LEU A 176 1.09 20.23 1.89
N ARG A 177 1.14 20.64 3.16
CA ARG A 177 2.43 20.92 3.83
C ARG A 177 3.31 19.67 3.90
N LEU A 178 2.74 18.51 4.22
CA LEU A 178 3.48 17.26 4.22
C LEU A 178 3.93 16.86 2.81
N TRP A 179 3.08 17.03 1.80
CA TRP A 179 3.45 16.80 0.39
C TRP A 179 4.64 17.63 -0.02
N ASN A 180 4.60 18.94 0.22
CA ASN A 180 5.71 19.83 -0.09
C ASN A 180 6.99 19.43 0.66
N ALA A 181 6.89 18.99 1.92
CA ALA A 181 8.05 18.53 2.69
C ALA A 181 8.65 17.23 2.12
N VAL A 182 7.82 16.28 1.69
CA VAL A 182 8.26 15.03 1.05
C VAL A 182 8.88 15.33 -0.32
N THR A 183 8.23 16.12 -1.17
CA THR A 183 8.71 16.36 -2.53
C THR A 183 9.90 17.30 -2.57
N ALA A 184 10.10 18.16 -1.55
CA ALA A 184 11.32 18.97 -1.43
C ALA A 184 12.58 18.11 -1.39
N TRP A 185 12.50 16.86 -0.93
CA TRP A 185 13.65 15.94 -0.94
C TRP A 185 14.16 15.63 -2.35
N LEU A 186 13.31 15.76 -3.38
CA LEU A 186 13.72 15.57 -4.78
C LEU A 186 14.80 16.56 -5.22
N GLU A 187 14.94 17.70 -4.52
CA GLU A 187 15.98 18.69 -4.79
C GLU A 187 17.34 18.35 -4.14
N PHE A 188 17.40 17.32 -3.29
CA PHE A 188 18.57 16.97 -2.50
C PHE A 188 19.04 15.54 -2.80
N PRO A 189 19.75 15.28 -3.92
CA PRO A 189 20.14 13.94 -4.36
C PRO A 189 21.15 13.22 -3.45
N HIS A 190 21.60 13.87 -2.38
CA HIS A 190 22.52 13.32 -1.38
C HIS A 190 21.90 13.23 0.02
N LEU A 191 20.59 13.43 0.13
CA LEU A 191 19.81 13.18 1.33
C LEU A 191 19.22 11.76 1.25
N TYR A 192 19.68 10.88 2.14
CA TYR A 192 19.35 9.45 2.05
C TYR A 192 18.31 8.99 3.08
N GLU A 193 18.35 9.49 4.31
CA GLU A 193 17.46 9.01 5.36
C GLU A 193 17.26 10.05 6.48
N MET A 194 16.01 10.17 6.93
CA MET A 194 15.61 10.89 8.13
C MET A 194 14.48 10.10 8.75
N GLN A 195 14.66 9.69 10.01
CA GLN A 195 13.68 8.90 10.73
C GLN A 195 13.38 9.53 12.07
N ARG A 196 12.10 9.45 12.46
CA ARG A 196 11.67 9.64 13.84
C ARG A 196 11.70 8.28 14.54
N PRO A 197 12.59 8.06 15.52
CA PRO A 197 12.58 6.83 16.31
C PRO A 197 11.29 6.76 17.13
N LYS A 198 10.56 5.64 17.02
CA LYS A 198 9.35 5.38 17.80
C LYS A 198 9.70 5.31 19.28
N GLN A 199 8.91 5.98 20.11
CA GLN A 199 8.97 5.91 21.56
C GLN A 199 7.95 4.89 22.09
N PRO A 200 8.07 4.42 23.35
CA PRO A 200 7.09 3.50 23.93
C PRO A 200 5.64 4.02 23.88
N THR A 201 5.44 5.34 24.02
CA THR A 201 4.12 5.97 23.86
C THR A 201 3.56 5.87 22.44
N ASP A 202 4.44 5.82 21.43
CA ASP A 202 4.03 5.61 20.04
C ASP A 202 3.56 4.16 19.83
N GLU A 203 4.15 3.19 20.53
CA GLU A 203 3.76 1.78 20.43
C GLU A 203 2.30 1.57 20.85
N GLN A 204 1.86 2.22 21.92
CA GLN A 204 0.46 2.19 22.36
C GLN A 204 -0.49 2.80 21.32
N ALA A 205 -0.16 3.98 20.79
CA ALA A 205 -0.98 4.62 19.77
C ALA A 205 -1.04 3.79 18.47
N ILE A 206 0.08 3.14 18.10
CA ILE A 206 0.15 2.22 16.96
C ILE A 206 -0.76 1.02 17.17
N TYR A 207 -0.71 0.41 18.35
CA TYR A 207 -1.57 -0.71 18.70
C TYR A 207 -3.04 -0.33 18.62
N GLU A 208 -3.45 0.78 19.24
CA GLU A 208 -4.84 1.23 19.23
C GLU A 208 -5.36 1.50 17.83
N THR A 209 -4.55 2.16 16.99
CA THR A 209 -4.91 2.48 15.61
C THR A 209 -5.03 1.22 14.76
N PHE A 210 -4.14 0.24 14.94
CA PHE A 210 -4.10 -0.98 14.13
C PHE A 210 -4.88 -2.14 14.73
N LYS A 211 -5.52 -1.96 15.89
CA LYS A 211 -6.26 -3.02 16.57
C LYS A 211 -7.26 -3.76 15.65
N PRO A 212 -8.10 -3.08 14.84
CA PRO A 212 -9.02 -3.79 13.94
C PRO A 212 -8.28 -4.70 12.94
N TYR A 213 -7.18 -4.20 12.36
CA TYR A 213 -6.29 -4.99 11.50
C TYR A 213 -5.68 -6.19 12.23
N LEU A 214 -5.19 -5.99 13.46
CA LEU A 214 -4.55 -7.02 14.26
C LEU A 214 -5.52 -8.16 14.61
N GLU A 215 -6.80 -7.85 14.77
CA GLU A 215 -7.88 -8.80 15.04
C GLU A 215 -8.37 -9.51 13.75
N ALA A 216 -8.32 -8.83 12.61
CA ALA A 216 -8.80 -9.36 11.32
C ALA A 216 -7.76 -10.22 10.57
N ARG A 217 -6.46 -9.97 10.77
CA ARG A 217 -5.38 -10.63 10.03
C ARG A 217 -5.28 -12.13 10.36
N ASP A 218 -4.97 -12.93 9.34
CA ASP A 218 -4.67 -14.37 9.46
C ASP A 218 -3.15 -14.64 9.32
N TRP A 219 -2.30 -13.63 9.53
CA TRP A 219 -0.83 -13.68 9.40
C TRP A 219 -0.11 -12.85 10.48
N VAL A 220 1.22 -13.01 10.57
CA VAL A 220 2.09 -12.26 11.49
C VAL A 220 2.69 -11.03 10.81
N SER A 221 2.84 -9.92 11.54
CA SER A 221 3.51 -8.74 11.01
C SER A 221 5.04 -8.89 11.01
N ILE A 222 5.66 -8.35 9.96
CA ILE A 222 7.11 -8.37 9.78
C ILE A 222 7.60 -6.94 9.57
N ASN A 223 8.65 -6.56 10.30
CA ASN A 223 9.36 -5.29 10.12
C ASN A 223 10.83 -5.60 9.82
N ARG A 224 11.29 -5.24 8.62
CA ARG A 224 12.67 -5.50 8.16
C ARG A 224 13.11 -6.95 8.41
N GLY A 225 12.28 -7.90 8.00
CA GLY A 225 12.54 -9.34 8.14
C GLY A 225 12.34 -9.93 9.55
N LYS A 226 11.98 -9.14 10.55
CA LYS A 226 11.73 -9.63 11.93
C LYS A 226 10.24 -9.68 12.24
N VAL A 227 9.78 -10.78 12.85
CA VAL A 227 8.41 -10.88 13.38
C VAL A 227 8.24 -9.85 14.48
N VAL A 228 7.18 -9.04 14.38
CA VAL A 228 6.81 -8.06 15.39
C VAL A 228 5.43 -8.37 15.93
N GLY A 229 5.35 -8.47 17.26
CA GLY A 229 4.08 -8.43 18.00
C GLY A 229 3.72 -6.97 18.28
N PHE A 230 2.43 -6.66 18.29
CA PHE A 230 1.93 -5.34 18.67
C PHE A 230 1.23 -5.37 20.03
N ASP A 231 1.25 -6.50 20.75
CA ASP A 231 0.67 -6.57 22.09
C ASP A 231 1.42 -5.60 23.02
N PRO A 232 0.71 -4.71 23.72
CA PRO A 232 1.34 -3.86 24.71
C PRO A 232 2.08 -4.75 25.71
N LYS A 233 3.36 -4.48 25.92
CA LYS A 233 4.08 -5.10 27.05
C LYS A 233 3.60 -4.39 28.30
N ASP A 234 2.98 -5.16 29.21
CA ASP A 234 2.64 -4.72 30.57
C ASP A 234 3.84 -4.06 31.29
#